data_AF-A0A117S8R1-F1
#
_entry.id   AF-A0A117S8R1-F1
#
_cell.length_a   1.000
_cell.length_b   1.000
_cell.length_c   1.000
_cell.angle_alpha   90.00
_cell.angle_beta   90.00
_cell.angle_gamma   90.00
#
_symmetry.space_group_name_H-M   'P 1'
#
loop_
_entity.id
_entity.type
_entity.pdbx_description
1 polymer ?
#
loop_
_entity_poly.entity_id
_entity_poly.type
_entity_poly.pdbx_seq_one_letter_code
_entity_poly.pdbx_strand_id
1 'polypeptide(L)'
;MPRIIIVLKESLLLTLFLIVFAMPLYASDYQIASLDETNRLYGDDRYKTAQAIAEQINNETVDCVVLAPSNYANALPASVLAHKNNAPLLLLNSTAKSTKEAFDYINSHLTKTGKIYLVGDSRLIGYDFIAELDLLGYKNIISISGTDKYQTDYLIARELNISDGTPVVISSAEDFPDVIAISSFAAANGWPMLLTDGEVLTYNIKNFIVEKQPSEIYITGGEGAVSKVIEDELVNIVPNTKITRFAGNQRDETAMKITNHFAPQPQNIYIVSNYLDALAGSVLAAKTKSPIILVNSATKRSLPKDIVRYMADTRKRQANTNIIALGGLAVLPDETFTFAASLGGQINSIGQPVEFSYTIEKDYWWLSSKAFEEHKGELSVEQELALMTAVNFYNEWLSIDYSTLGESTFGLQYATQRFAQGEREKITNLTDIYNRQRYVNRVEKLTVSSIGTYYMLQDTPYTYVRIRADSVTYNAERGGNNKRSDTHIVCLYNIHGYWEVDLVQ
;
A
#
# COMPACT_ATOMS: atom_id res chain seq x y z
N MET A 1 -44.95 -40.35 57.46
CA MET A 1 -44.75 -39.18 56.58
C MET A 1 -43.28 -38.75 56.30
N PRO A 2 -42.24 -39.63 56.28
CA PRO A 2 -40.93 -39.21 55.76
C PRO A 2 -40.54 -39.83 54.39
N ARG A 3 -41.26 -40.86 53.89
CA ARG A 3 -40.87 -41.56 52.65
C ARG A 3 -41.37 -40.91 51.36
N ILE A 4 -42.42 -40.10 51.40
CA ILE A 4 -42.98 -39.45 50.19
C ILE A 4 -42.19 -38.20 49.79
N ILE A 5 -41.54 -37.51 50.75
CA ILE A 5 -40.76 -36.29 50.48
C ILE A 5 -39.41 -36.59 49.83
N ILE A 6 -38.82 -37.76 50.10
CA ILE A 6 -37.51 -38.14 49.52
C ILE A 6 -37.67 -38.52 48.04
N VAL A 7 -38.72 -39.27 47.68
CA VAL A 7 -38.98 -39.65 46.28
C VAL A 7 -39.36 -38.44 45.42
N LEU A 8 -40.09 -37.47 45.97
CA LEU A 8 -40.38 -36.20 45.29
C LEU A 8 -39.14 -35.30 45.12
N LYS A 9 -38.19 -35.28 46.06
CA LYS A 9 -36.93 -34.53 45.89
C LYS A 9 -35.99 -35.16 44.85
N GLU A 10 -35.88 -36.48 44.81
CA GLU A 10 -35.01 -37.15 43.82
C GLU A 10 -35.60 -37.09 42.41
N SER A 11 -36.94 -37.18 42.27
CA SER A 11 -37.61 -36.98 40.97
C SER A 11 -37.58 -35.53 40.49
N LEU A 12 -37.67 -34.53 41.38
CA LEU A 12 -37.47 -33.12 41.01
C LEU A 12 -36.03 -32.82 40.61
N LEU A 13 -35.04 -33.44 41.28
CA LEU A 13 -33.62 -33.25 40.93
C LEU A 13 -33.30 -33.89 39.58
N LEU A 14 -33.85 -35.08 39.28
CA LEU A 14 -33.65 -35.74 37.99
C LEU A 14 -34.34 -34.99 36.83
N THR A 15 -35.52 -34.41 37.07
CA THR A 15 -36.20 -33.58 36.05
C THR A 15 -35.53 -32.21 35.87
N LEU A 16 -34.98 -31.60 36.93
CA LEU A 16 -34.17 -30.39 36.77
C LEU A 16 -32.86 -30.66 36.01
N PHE A 17 -32.22 -31.81 36.24
CA PHE A 17 -30.97 -32.17 35.54
C PHE A 17 -31.21 -32.49 34.05
N LEU A 18 -32.36 -33.07 33.70
CA LEU A 18 -32.76 -33.31 32.32
C LEU A 18 -33.21 -32.04 31.58
N ILE A 19 -33.80 -31.06 32.26
CA ILE A 19 -34.19 -29.77 31.65
C ILE A 19 -32.96 -28.87 31.42
N VAL A 20 -31.93 -28.93 32.29
CA VAL A 20 -30.67 -28.18 32.09
C VAL A 20 -29.84 -28.72 30.92
N PHE A 21 -30.01 -30.00 30.54
CA PHE A 21 -29.34 -30.60 29.37
C PHE A 21 -30.19 -30.63 28.09
N ALA A 22 -31.45 -30.20 28.13
CA ALA A 22 -32.37 -30.18 26.99
C ALA A 22 -32.80 -28.78 26.55
N MET A 23 -32.18 -27.72 27.08
CA MET A 23 -32.23 -26.43 26.39
C MET A 23 -31.38 -26.59 25.12
N PRO A 24 -31.94 -26.39 23.91
CA PRO A 24 -31.08 -26.15 22.77
C PRO A 24 -30.19 -24.99 23.18
N LEU A 25 -28.88 -25.22 23.20
CA LEU A 25 -27.94 -24.14 23.03
C LEU A 25 -28.34 -23.52 21.69
N TYR A 26 -29.17 -22.48 21.74
CA TYR A 26 -29.07 -21.40 20.79
C TYR A 26 -27.71 -20.77 21.09
N ALA A 27 -26.64 -21.46 20.64
CA ALA A 27 -25.54 -20.74 20.08
C ALA A 27 -26.20 -19.89 19.00
N SER A 28 -26.47 -18.62 19.32
CA SER A 28 -26.40 -17.63 18.28
C SER A 28 -25.07 -17.92 17.61
N ASP A 29 -25.11 -18.44 16.39
CA ASP A 29 -24.00 -18.31 15.47
C ASP A 29 -23.79 -16.80 15.33
N TYR A 30 -23.09 -16.23 16.30
CA TYR A 30 -22.52 -14.91 16.19
C TYR A 30 -21.42 -15.14 15.17
N GLN A 31 -21.78 -15.02 13.89
CA GLN A 31 -20.82 -14.72 12.87
C GLN A 31 -20.24 -13.36 13.26
N ILE A 32 -19.21 -13.39 14.12
CA ILE A 32 -18.08 -12.50 13.90
C ILE A 32 -17.82 -12.67 12.41
N ALA A 33 -17.85 -11.59 11.64
CA ALA A 33 -17.29 -11.60 10.30
C ALA A 33 -15.85 -12.08 10.47
N SER A 34 -15.65 -13.39 10.38
CA SER A 34 -14.35 -14.00 10.47
C SER A 34 -13.63 -13.43 9.27
N LEU A 35 -12.47 -12.82 9.50
CA LEU A 35 -11.47 -12.74 8.46
C LEU A 35 -11.48 -14.09 7.76
N ASP A 36 -11.66 -14.08 6.44
CA ASP A 36 -11.60 -15.29 5.62
C ASP A 36 -10.36 -16.11 6.04
N GLU A 37 -10.34 -17.43 5.80
CA GLU A 37 -9.15 -18.27 6.09
C GLU A 37 -7.85 -17.69 5.46
N THR A 38 -8.01 -16.73 4.54
CA THR A 38 -7.01 -15.94 3.81
C THR A 38 -6.63 -14.58 4.43
N ASN A 39 -7.13 -14.14 5.59
CA ASN A 39 -6.86 -12.80 6.17
C ASN A 39 -7.15 -11.64 5.18
N ARG A 40 -8.27 -11.72 4.46
CA ARG A 40 -8.64 -10.76 3.40
C ARG A 40 -10.05 -10.20 3.59
N LEU A 41 -10.22 -8.90 3.34
CA LEU A 41 -11.51 -8.21 3.26
C LEU A 41 -11.73 -7.72 1.84
N TYR A 42 -12.73 -8.27 1.15
CA TYR A 42 -12.99 -7.96 -0.25
C TYR A 42 -14.42 -8.31 -0.68
N GLY A 43 -14.80 -7.79 -1.83
CA GLY A 43 -15.94 -8.26 -2.60
C GLY A 43 -15.67 -8.20 -4.10
N ASP A 44 -16.71 -8.43 -4.90
CA ASP A 44 -16.60 -8.47 -6.37
C ASP A 44 -16.12 -7.14 -6.98
N ASP A 45 -16.33 -6.04 -6.25
CA ASP A 45 -15.89 -4.70 -6.64
C ASP A 45 -15.52 -3.84 -5.42
N ARG A 46 -15.19 -2.57 -5.69
CA ARG A 46 -14.84 -1.56 -4.69
C ARG A 46 -15.97 -1.27 -3.69
N TYR A 47 -17.23 -1.36 -4.11
CA TYR A 47 -18.39 -1.02 -3.27
C TYR A 47 -18.63 -2.15 -2.26
N LYS A 48 -18.60 -3.41 -2.73
CA LYS A 48 -18.67 -4.57 -1.84
C LYS A 48 -17.46 -4.69 -0.93
N THR A 49 -16.27 -4.35 -1.42
CA THR A 49 -15.06 -4.30 -0.57
C THR A 49 -15.21 -3.25 0.53
N ALA A 50 -15.70 -2.05 0.20
CA ALA A 50 -15.97 -1.02 1.21
C ALA A 50 -17.04 -1.46 2.22
N GLN A 51 -18.09 -2.17 1.78
CA GLN A 51 -19.09 -2.75 2.68
C GLN A 51 -18.48 -3.81 3.61
N ALA A 52 -17.68 -4.74 3.09
CA ALA A 52 -16.99 -5.75 3.91
C ALA A 52 -16.07 -5.10 4.96
N ILE A 53 -15.37 -4.03 4.60
CA ILE A 53 -14.57 -3.24 5.54
C ILE A 53 -15.47 -2.54 6.57
N ALA A 54 -16.62 -2.00 6.17
CA ALA A 54 -17.58 -1.38 7.07
C ALA A 54 -18.13 -2.37 8.11
N GLU A 55 -18.50 -3.58 7.70
CA GLU A 55 -18.91 -4.67 8.60
C GLU A 55 -17.79 -5.03 9.58
N GLN A 56 -16.53 -5.05 9.13
CA GLN A 56 -15.39 -5.28 10.02
C GLN A 56 -15.15 -4.13 11.01
N ILE A 57 -15.46 -2.90 10.62
CA ILE A 57 -15.39 -1.73 11.51
C ILE A 57 -16.46 -1.83 12.59
N ASN A 58 -17.70 -2.09 12.19
CA ASN A 58 -18.84 -2.31 13.07
C ASN A 58 -19.94 -3.07 12.31
N ASN A 59 -20.33 -4.24 12.80
CA ASN A 59 -21.44 -5.06 12.29
C ASN A 59 -22.68 -4.99 13.20
N GLU A 60 -22.66 -4.10 14.19
CA GLU A 60 -23.78 -3.77 15.06
C GLU A 60 -24.32 -2.37 14.71
N THR A 61 -25.12 -1.79 15.60
CA THR A 61 -25.70 -0.48 15.40
C THR A 61 -24.65 0.64 15.43
N VAL A 62 -24.73 1.55 14.45
CA VAL A 62 -23.93 2.78 14.36
C VAL A 62 -24.80 4.02 14.44
N ASP A 63 -24.25 5.09 14.98
CA ASP A 63 -24.90 6.42 15.02
C ASP A 63 -24.43 7.36 13.91
N CYS A 64 -23.42 6.95 13.14
CA CYS A 64 -22.89 7.74 12.04
C CYS A 64 -22.33 6.88 10.92
N VAL A 65 -22.47 7.35 9.68
CA VAL A 65 -21.79 6.84 8.49
C VAL A 65 -21.22 8.01 7.68
N VAL A 66 -20.10 7.77 7.00
CA VAL A 66 -19.52 8.72 6.03
C VAL A 66 -19.59 8.10 4.64
N LEU A 67 -20.09 8.86 3.68
CA LEU A 67 -20.29 8.44 2.30
C LEU A 67 -19.46 9.34 1.38
N ALA A 68 -18.70 8.74 0.46
CA ALA A 68 -17.88 9.48 -0.50
C ALA A 68 -17.94 8.87 -1.92
N PRO A 69 -17.95 9.66 -3.00
CA PRO A 69 -17.95 9.14 -4.37
C PRO A 69 -16.72 8.31 -4.69
N SER A 70 -16.91 7.20 -5.41
CA SER A 70 -15.82 6.28 -5.81
C SER A 70 -14.87 6.84 -6.87
N ASN A 71 -15.18 7.99 -7.47
CA ASN A 71 -14.32 8.73 -8.37
C ASN A 71 -13.76 10.02 -7.73
N TYR A 72 -13.94 10.18 -6.42
CA TYR A 72 -13.41 11.29 -5.65
C TYR A 72 -12.13 10.85 -4.93
N ALA A 73 -11.00 10.97 -5.63
CA ALA A 73 -9.70 10.55 -5.11
C ALA A 73 -9.27 11.32 -3.84
N ASN A 74 -9.87 12.48 -3.57
CA ASN A 74 -9.61 13.32 -2.40
C ASN A 74 -10.53 13.03 -1.22
N ALA A 75 -11.15 11.85 -1.16
CA ALA A 75 -11.96 11.47 -0.01
C ALA A 75 -11.12 11.10 1.22
N LEU A 76 -9.81 10.95 1.12
CA LEU A 76 -8.95 10.50 2.22
C LEU A 76 -9.09 11.36 3.49
N PRO A 77 -9.18 12.71 3.44
CA PRO A 77 -9.46 13.52 4.63
C PRO A 77 -10.77 13.14 5.34
N ALA A 78 -11.75 12.59 4.63
CA ALA A 78 -13.00 12.11 5.21
C ALA A 78 -12.80 10.87 6.11
N SER A 79 -11.70 10.13 5.99
CA SER A 79 -11.40 9.02 6.90
C SER A 79 -11.14 9.48 8.32
N VAL A 80 -10.58 10.68 8.50
CA VAL A 80 -10.39 11.32 9.81
C VAL A 80 -11.75 11.65 10.42
N LEU A 81 -12.67 12.16 9.61
CA LEU A 81 -14.05 12.45 10.05
C LEU A 81 -14.80 11.17 10.40
N ALA A 82 -14.65 10.12 9.59
CA ALA A 82 -15.27 8.82 9.84
C ALA A 82 -14.77 8.22 11.16
N HIS A 83 -13.45 8.14 11.33
CA HIS A 83 -12.84 7.60 12.55
C HIS A 83 -13.23 8.41 13.79
N LYS A 84 -13.21 9.75 13.73
CA LYS A 84 -13.66 10.62 14.84
C LYS A 84 -15.09 10.31 15.30
N ASN A 85 -15.98 9.94 14.39
CA ASN A 85 -17.38 9.64 14.68
C ASN A 85 -17.65 8.13 14.91
N ASN A 86 -16.62 7.29 15.04
CA ASN A 86 -16.75 5.82 15.10
C ASN A 86 -17.60 5.26 13.93
N ALA A 87 -17.51 5.91 12.77
CA ALA A 87 -18.31 5.63 11.60
C ALA A 87 -17.48 4.88 10.55
N PRO A 88 -18.06 3.94 9.80
CA PRO A 88 -17.43 3.45 8.58
C PRO A 88 -17.47 4.51 7.47
N LEU A 89 -16.57 4.35 6.49
CA LEU A 89 -16.59 5.10 5.25
C LEU A 89 -17.00 4.16 4.10
N LEU A 90 -18.13 4.46 3.46
CA LEU A 90 -18.69 3.70 2.35
C LEU A 90 -18.63 4.50 1.04
N LEU A 91 -18.60 3.79 -0.08
CA LEU A 91 -18.46 4.39 -1.40
C LEU A 91 -19.83 4.62 -2.05
N LEU A 92 -20.02 5.82 -2.60
CA LEU A 92 -21.13 6.15 -3.48
C LEU A 92 -20.76 5.83 -4.93
N ASN A 93 -21.73 5.29 -5.66
CA ASN A 93 -21.65 5.14 -7.11
C ASN A 93 -22.05 6.46 -7.79
N SER A 94 -22.23 6.48 -9.11
CA SER A 94 -22.62 7.68 -9.85
C SER A 94 -24.07 8.14 -9.60
N THR A 95 -24.92 7.26 -9.06
CA THR A 95 -26.33 7.55 -8.73
C THR A 95 -26.73 6.84 -7.44
N ALA A 96 -27.75 7.34 -6.76
CA ALA A 96 -28.32 6.69 -5.58
C ALA A 96 -28.77 5.26 -5.89
N LYS A 97 -29.45 5.06 -7.03
CA LYS A 97 -29.94 3.75 -7.45
C LYS A 97 -28.83 2.70 -7.63
N SER A 98 -27.64 3.11 -8.05
CA SER A 98 -26.49 2.22 -8.24
C SER A 98 -25.60 2.08 -6.98
N THR A 99 -25.99 2.70 -5.87
CA THR A 99 -25.25 2.71 -4.59
C THR A 99 -25.87 1.72 -3.60
N LYS A 100 -25.97 0.46 -4.02
CA LYS A 100 -26.71 -0.56 -3.27
C LYS A 100 -26.02 -0.92 -1.96
N GLU A 101 -24.71 -1.18 -2.00
CA GLU A 101 -23.92 -1.69 -0.88
C GLU A 101 -23.88 -0.71 0.30
N ALA A 102 -23.75 0.59 0.03
CA ALA A 102 -23.76 1.59 1.09
C ALA A 102 -25.15 1.74 1.73
N PHE A 103 -26.22 1.72 0.92
CA PHE A 103 -27.59 1.81 1.43
C PHE A 103 -28.03 0.55 2.19
N ASP A 104 -27.55 -0.63 1.79
CA ASP A 104 -27.78 -1.88 2.52
C ASP A 104 -27.15 -1.84 3.92
N TYR A 105 -25.90 -1.38 4.02
CA TYR A 105 -25.23 -1.19 5.31
C TYR A 105 -25.99 -0.17 6.18
N ILE A 106 -26.36 0.99 5.61
CA ILE A 106 -27.13 2.03 6.31
C ILE A 106 -28.45 1.49 6.84
N ASN A 107 -29.21 0.77 6.02
CA ASN A 107 -30.51 0.22 6.42
C ASN A 107 -30.38 -0.85 7.51
N SER A 108 -29.27 -1.58 7.54
CA SER A 108 -29.02 -2.66 8.49
C SER A 108 -28.48 -2.13 9.83
N HIS A 109 -27.64 -1.09 9.80
CA HIS A 109 -26.83 -0.72 10.97
C HIS A 109 -27.04 0.71 11.47
N LEU A 110 -27.46 1.66 10.62
CA LEU A 110 -27.59 3.06 11.03
C LEU A 110 -28.94 3.30 11.73
N THR A 111 -28.90 3.88 12.93
CA THR A 111 -30.11 4.33 13.63
C THR A 111 -30.87 5.37 12.79
N LYS A 112 -32.20 5.42 12.89
CA LYS A 112 -32.99 6.42 12.12
C LYS A 112 -32.70 7.88 12.51
N THR A 113 -32.15 8.10 13.70
CA THR A 113 -31.63 9.39 14.16
C THR A 113 -30.15 9.61 13.84
N GLY A 114 -29.48 8.57 13.33
CA GLY A 114 -28.07 8.55 13.00
C GLY A 114 -27.72 9.56 11.91
N LYS A 115 -26.48 10.02 11.96
CA LYS A 115 -25.95 11.09 11.12
C LYS A 115 -25.29 10.51 9.86
N ILE A 116 -25.64 11.05 8.70
CA ILE A 116 -25.01 10.70 7.42
C ILE A 116 -24.18 11.89 6.95
N TYR A 117 -22.87 11.73 6.85
CA TYR A 117 -22.02 12.70 6.14
C TYR A 117 -21.93 12.31 4.66
N LEU A 118 -22.37 13.19 3.77
CA LEU A 118 -22.13 13.11 2.33
C LEU A 118 -20.93 13.99 1.99
N VAL A 119 -19.77 13.38 1.75
CA VAL A 119 -18.51 14.10 1.57
C VAL A 119 -18.03 13.97 0.12
N GLY A 120 -17.87 15.09 -0.57
CA GLY A 120 -17.36 15.13 -1.94
C GLY A 120 -17.99 16.24 -2.76
N ASP A 121 -17.51 16.38 -4.00
CA ASP A 121 -17.97 17.41 -4.92
C ASP A 121 -19.48 17.27 -5.23
N SER A 122 -20.21 18.39 -5.13
CA SER A 122 -21.65 18.48 -5.44
C SER A 122 -21.99 18.06 -6.88
N ARG A 123 -21.02 18.05 -7.80
CA ARG A 123 -21.16 17.50 -9.15
C ARG A 123 -21.20 15.97 -9.18
N LEU A 124 -20.66 15.31 -8.16
CA LEU A 124 -20.59 13.86 -8.02
C LEU A 124 -21.68 13.31 -7.10
N ILE A 125 -22.16 14.13 -6.16
CA ILE A 125 -23.26 13.79 -5.25
C ILE A 125 -24.52 14.54 -5.71
N GLY A 126 -25.33 13.86 -6.52
CA GLY A 126 -26.60 14.40 -7.00
C GLY A 126 -27.67 14.54 -5.89
N TYR A 127 -28.71 15.32 -6.18
CA TYR A 127 -29.88 15.46 -5.31
C TYR A 127 -30.60 14.12 -5.07
N ASP A 128 -30.43 13.15 -5.97
CA ASP A 128 -30.99 11.81 -5.86
C ASP A 128 -30.51 11.06 -4.61
N PHE A 129 -29.27 11.28 -4.14
CA PHE A 129 -28.79 10.68 -2.89
C PHE A 129 -29.54 11.17 -1.65
N ILE A 130 -29.74 12.49 -1.55
CA ILE A 130 -30.47 13.10 -0.43
C ILE A 130 -31.92 12.65 -0.46
N ALA A 131 -32.55 12.66 -1.64
CA ALA A 131 -33.93 12.22 -1.80
C ALA A 131 -34.12 10.74 -1.42
N GLU A 132 -33.22 9.85 -1.85
CA GLU A 132 -33.29 8.42 -1.51
C GLU A 132 -33.12 8.19 0.00
N LEU A 133 -32.13 8.84 0.63
CA LEU A 133 -31.93 8.74 2.08
C LEU A 133 -33.12 9.30 2.88
N ASP A 134 -33.74 10.38 2.41
CA ASP A 134 -34.94 10.98 3.00
C ASP A 134 -36.15 10.03 2.92
N LEU A 135 -36.31 9.34 1.78
CA LEU A 135 -37.33 8.30 1.55
C LEU A 135 -37.10 7.07 2.44
N LEU A 136 -35.85 6.69 2.68
CA LEU A 136 -35.47 5.63 3.63
C LEU A 136 -35.63 6.06 5.11
N GLY A 137 -36.03 7.31 5.36
CA GLY A 137 -36.35 7.84 6.68
C GLY A 137 -35.17 8.46 7.44
N TYR A 138 -34.04 8.68 6.78
CA TYR A 138 -32.88 9.35 7.38
C TYR A 138 -32.95 10.86 7.15
N LYS A 139 -33.10 11.62 8.23
CA LYS A 139 -33.29 13.10 8.15
C LYS A 139 -32.04 13.91 8.54
N ASN A 140 -31.06 13.28 9.19
CA ASN A 140 -29.85 13.93 9.66
C ASN A 140 -28.70 13.76 8.65
N ILE A 141 -28.81 14.45 7.52
CA ILE A 141 -27.85 14.37 6.42
C ILE A 141 -27.05 15.68 6.36
N ILE A 142 -25.72 15.58 6.47
CA ILE A 142 -24.80 16.72 6.38
C ILE A 142 -23.97 16.57 5.10
N SER A 143 -24.13 17.50 4.18
CA SER A 143 -23.31 17.56 2.96
C SER A 143 -22.07 18.42 3.20
N ILE A 144 -20.89 17.85 3.00
CA ILE A 144 -19.61 18.57 3.06
C ILE A 144 -19.05 18.58 1.64
N SER A 145 -19.22 19.72 0.97
CA SER A 145 -18.87 19.90 -0.43
C SER A 145 -18.35 21.31 -0.68
N GLY A 146 -17.11 21.40 -1.16
CA GLY A 146 -16.52 22.64 -1.68
C GLY A 146 -16.64 22.75 -3.20
N THR A 147 -16.28 23.91 -3.73
CA THR A 147 -16.18 24.17 -5.18
C THR A 147 -15.06 23.37 -5.84
N ASP A 148 -14.09 22.93 -5.05
CA ASP A 148 -12.99 22.05 -5.43
C ASP A 148 -12.59 21.13 -4.26
N LYS A 149 -11.59 20.28 -4.53
CA LYS A 149 -11.06 19.33 -3.55
C LYS A 149 -10.46 20.02 -2.33
N TYR A 150 -9.70 21.10 -2.52
CA TYR A 150 -9.03 21.83 -1.45
C TYR A 150 -10.01 22.52 -0.50
N GLN A 151 -11.09 23.08 -1.04
CA GLN A 151 -12.15 23.67 -0.22
C GLN A 151 -12.91 22.58 0.53
N THR A 152 -13.16 21.43 -0.09
CA THR A 152 -13.81 20.29 0.59
C THR A 152 -12.94 19.81 1.76
N ASP A 153 -11.63 19.66 1.58
CA ASP A 153 -10.70 19.27 2.63
C ASP A 153 -10.70 20.27 3.80
N TYR A 154 -10.70 21.57 3.49
CA TYR A 154 -10.87 22.62 4.50
C TYR A 154 -12.19 22.49 5.26
N LEU A 155 -13.31 22.24 4.57
CA LEU A 155 -14.62 22.08 5.21
C LEU A 155 -14.66 20.82 6.10
N ILE A 156 -14.05 19.72 5.68
CA ILE A 156 -13.86 18.53 6.52
C ILE A 156 -13.06 18.90 7.78
N ALA A 157 -11.95 19.63 7.62
CA ALA A 157 -11.12 20.06 8.74
C ALA A 157 -11.86 20.99 9.73
N ARG A 158 -12.79 21.83 9.24
CA ARG A 158 -13.68 22.63 10.09
C ARG A 158 -14.69 21.75 10.85
N GLU A 159 -15.30 20.77 10.17
CA GLU A 159 -16.24 19.83 10.79
C GLU A 159 -15.56 18.95 11.85
N LEU A 160 -14.27 18.66 11.69
CA LEU A 160 -13.47 17.99 12.71
C LEU A 160 -13.38 18.78 14.02
N ASN A 161 -13.73 20.08 14.06
CA ASN A 161 -13.77 20.91 15.27
C ASN A 161 -12.62 20.63 16.24
N ILE A 162 -11.38 20.64 15.70
CA ILE A 162 -10.19 20.29 16.45
C ILE A 162 -9.84 21.38 17.48
N SER A 163 -9.15 20.97 18.53
CA SER A 163 -8.53 21.89 19.48
C SER A 163 -7.34 22.60 18.85
N ASP A 164 -7.01 23.78 19.37
CA ASP A 164 -5.80 24.48 18.96
C ASP A 164 -4.56 23.66 19.37
N GLY A 165 -3.49 23.72 18.57
CA GLY A 165 -2.30 22.90 18.76
C GLY A 165 -2.40 21.47 18.22
N THR A 166 -3.56 20.98 17.78
CA THR A 166 -3.68 19.67 17.12
C THR A 166 -2.80 19.63 15.85
N PRO A 167 -1.94 18.62 15.67
CA PRO A 167 -1.13 18.49 14.46
C PRO A 167 -1.96 18.41 13.17
N VAL A 168 -1.38 18.88 12.07
CA VAL A 168 -2.01 18.92 10.74
C VAL A 168 -1.11 18.22 9.72
N VAL A 169 -1.73 17.57 8.73
CA VAL A 169 -1.03 16.96 7.60
C VAL A 169 -1.24 17.81 6.34
N ILE A 170 -0.16 18.10 5.62
CA ILE A 170 -0.16 18.74 4.30
C ILE A 170 0.38 17.74 3.28
N SER A 171 -0.39 17.49 2.22
CA SER A 171 0.00 16.56 1.15
C SER A 171 -0.43 17.07 -0.21
N SER A 172 0.19 16.56 -1.28
CA SER A 172 -0.30 16.78 -2.64
C SER A 172 -1.65 16.10 -2.85
N ALA A 173 -2.52 16.74 -3.64
CA ALA A 173 -3.76 16.18 -4.16
C ALA A 173 -3.62 15.62 -5.59
N GLU A 174 -2.42 15.63 -6.16
CA GLU A 174 -2.17 15.25 -7.56
C GLU A 174 -1.68 13.80 -7.70
N ASP A 175 -1.01 13.26 -6.68
CA ASP A 175 -0.65 11.83 -6.59
C ASP A 175 -0.88 11.31 -5.16
N PHE A 176 -1.59 10.18 -5.04
CA PHE A 176 -2.17 9.71 -3.77
C PHE A 176 -1.33 8.76 -2.89
N PRO A 177 -0.17 8.17 -3.29
CA PRO A 177 0.49 7.15 -2.49
C PRO A 177 0.99 7.69 -1.14
N ASP A 178 1.45 8.95 -1.11
CA ASP A 178 1.99 9.59 0.09
C ASP A 178 0.88 9.88 1.11
N VAL A 179 -0.27 10.40 0.65
CA VAL A 179 -1.43 10.66 1.53
C VAL A 179 -2.08 9.36 2.02
N ILE A 180 -2.07 8.28 1.22
CA ILE A 180 -2.55 6.96 1.67
C ILE A 180 -1.71 6.48 2.85
N ALA A 181 -0.38 6.59 2.77
CA ALA A 181 0.53 6.10 3.81
C ALA A 181 0.35 6.78 5.18
N ILE A 182 -0.06 8.06 5.20
CA ILE A 182 -0.33 8.81 6.44
C ILE A 182 -1.79 8.70 6.90
N SER A 183 -2.72 8.33 6.01
CA SER A 183 -4.17 8.43 6.25
C SER A 183 -4.67 7.73 7.51
N SER A 184 -4.21 6.50 7.79
CA SER A 184 -4.63 5.76 9.00
C SER A 184 -4.08 6.39 10.28
N PHE A 185 -2.88 6.98 10.23
CA PHE A 185 -2.29 7.69 11.36
C PHE A 185 -2.96 9.03 11.60
N ALA A 186 -3.28 9.77 10.53
CA ALA A 186 -4.03 11.01 10.62
C ALA A 186 -5.42 10.75 11.23
N ALA A 187 -6.12 9.73 10.75
CA ALA A 187 -7.42 9.35 11.27
C ALA A 187 -7.36 8.93 12.75
N ALA A 188 -6.40 8.07 13.12
CA ALA A 188 -6.27 7.59 14.50
C ALA A 188 -5.89 8.66 15.52
N ASN A 189 -5.27 9.76 15.07
CA ASN A 189 -4.87 10.87 15.95
C ASN A 189 -5.74 12.13 15.75
N GLY A 190 -6.77 12.07 14.90
CA GLY A 190 -7.64 13.21 14.62
C GLY A 190 -6.93 14.38 13.94
N TRP A 191 -5.85 14.13 13.20
CA TRP A 191 -5.11 15.16 12.47
C TRP A 191 -5.84 15.49 11.17
N PRO A 192 -6.24 16.74 10.94
CA PRO A 192 -6.80 17.14 9.65
C PRO A 192 -5.77 16.94 8.55
N MET A 193 -6.22 16.41 7.42
CA MET A 193 -5.44 16.34 6.20
C MET A 193 -5.92 17.44 5.26
N LEU A 194 -5.03 18.37 4.92
CA LEU A 194 -5.29 19.49 4.02
C LEU A 194 -4.44 19.30 2.77
N LEU A 195 -5.08 19.11 1.61
CA LEU A 195 -4.36 18.86 0.38
C LEU A 195 -4.04 20.17 -0.38
N THR A 196 -3.02 20.12 -1.24
CA THR A 196 -2.57 21.22 -2.09
C THR A 196 -2.26 20.72 -3.51
N ASP A 197 -2.23 21.60 -4.49
CA ASP A 197 -1.69 21.31 -5.83
C ASP A 197 -0.17 21.10 -5.83
N GLY A 198 0.49 21.40 -4.71
CA GLY A 198 1.93 21.29 -4.52
C GLY A 198 2.68 22.61 -4.74
N GLU A 199 2.03 23.63 -5.29
CA GLU A 199 2.64 24.93 -5.58
C GLU A 199 2.22 25.97 -4.54
N VAL A 200 0.93 26.02 -4.18
CA VAL A 200 0.39 27.03 -3.27
C VAL A 200 -0.59 26.48 -2.23
N LEU A 201 -0.61 27.10 -1.05
CA LEU A 201 -1.69 26.90 -0.09
C LEU A 201 -2.83 27.88 -0.36
N THR A 202 -4.05 27.35 -0.45
CA THR A 202 -5.25 28.20 -0.59
C THR A 202 -5.43 29.10 0.63
N TYR A 203 -6.12 30.23 0.45
CA TYR A 203 -6.38 31.19 1.53
C TYR A 203 -7.07 30.53 2.74
N ASN A 204 -8.04 29.64 2.50
CA ASN A 204 -8.77 28.95 3.57
C ASN A 204 -7.87 28.01 4.37
N ILE A 205 -6.99 27.27 3.70
CA ILE A 205 -6.03 26.36 4.35
C ILE A 205 -5.05 27.17 5.22
N LYS A 206 -4.52 28.28 4.71
CA LYS A 206 -3.62 29.15 5.47
C LYS A 206 -4.29 29.74 6.71
N ASN A 207 -5.49 30.26 6.55
CA ASN A 207 -6.25 30.80 7.68
C ASN A 207 -6.57 29.73 8.73
N PHE A 208 -6.92 28.52 8.29
CA PHE A 208 -7.13 27.41 9.22
C PHE A 208 -5.89 27.10 10.04
N ILE A 209 -4.71 27.04 9.41
CA ILE A 209 -3.44 26.77 10.08
C ILE A 209 -3.08 27.90 11.06
N VAL A 210 -3.25 29.16 10.65
CA VAL A 210 -3.00 30.33 11.52
C VAL A 210 -3.99 30.39 12.68
N GLU A 211 -5.26 30.06 12.48
CA GLU A 211 -6.26 30.01 13.54
C GLU A 211 -5.93 28.91 14.54
N LYS A 212 -5.58 27.71 14.06
CA LYS A 212 -5.40 26.52 14.90
C LYS A 212 -4.03 26.38 15.52
N GLN A 213 -3.02 27.12 15.06
CA GLN A 213 -1.66 27.12 15.61
C GLN A 213 -1.17 25.68 15.92
N PRO A 214 -1.12 24.78 14.92
CA PRO A 214 -0.78 23.37 15.16
C PRO A 214 0.58 23.24 15.84
N SER A 215 0.72 22.30 16.77
CA SER A 215 2.02 22.03 17.41
C SER A 215 3.04 21.46 16.42
N GLU A 216 2.56 20.70 15.44
CA GLU A 216 3.36 20.10 14.39
C GLU A 216 2.59 20.05 13.07
N ILE A 217 3.29 20.31 11.96
CA ILE A 217 2.80 20.11 10.60
C ILE A 217 3.62 19.00 9.95
N TYR A 218 2.95 17.94 9.52
CA TYR A 218 3.55 16.87 8.74
C TYR A 218 3.35 17.14 7.26
N ILE A 219 4.45 17.30 6.51
CA ILE A 219 4.42 17.38 5.05
C ILE A 219 4.73 16.00 4.49
N THR A 220 3.85 15.44 3.67
CA THR A 220 4.06 14.15 3.01
C THR A 220 4.36 14.35 1.53
N GLY A 221 5.55 13.92 1.12
CA GLY A 221 6.08 14.08 -0.23
C GLY A 221 7.30 14.98 -0.30
N GLY A 222 8.13 14.76 -1.32
CA GLY A 222 9.27 15.61 -1.65
C GLY A 222 8.86 16.98 -2.19
N GLU A 223 9.84 17.83 -2.50
CA GLU A 223 9.61 19.18 -3.02
C GLU A 223 8.89 19.21 -4.38
N GLY A 224 8.97 18.12 -5.15
CA GLY A 224 8.19 17.99 -6.40
C GLY A 224 6.69 17.72 -6.18
N ALA A 225 6.29 17.26 -5.00
CA ALA A 225 4.89 16.99 -4.65
C ALA A 225 4.30 18.11 -3.77
N VAL A 226 5.09 18.62 -2.83
CA VAL A 226 4.76 19.80 -2.01
C VAL A 226 5.99 20.69 -1.98
N SER A 227 5.96 21.79 -2.72
CA SER A 227 7.11 22.66 -2.95
C SER A 227 7.74 23.18 -1.65
N LYS A 228 9.03 23.54 -1.74
CA LYS A 228 9.71 24.24 -0.65
C LYS A 228 9.05 25.59 -0.35
N VAL A 229 8.44 26.23 -1.35
CA VAL A 229 7.70 27.50 -1.19
C VAL A 229 6.56 27.35 -0.18
N ILE A 230 5.78 26.27 -0.26
CA ILE A 230 4.73 25.96 0.73
C ILE A 230 5.34 25.79 2.12
N GLU A 231 6.44 25.05 2.23
CA GLU A 231 7.11 24.83 3.52
C GLU A 231 7.62 26.14 4.13
N ASP A 232 8.25 27.01 3.33
CA ASP A 232 8.71 28.32 3.76
C ASP A 232 7.56 29.24 4.14
N GLU A 233 6.43 29.19 3.42
CA GLU A 233 5.21 29.91 3.78
C GLU A 233 4.67 29.45 5.15
N LEU A 234 4.66 28.13 5.41
CA LEU A 234 4.24 27.57 6.71
C LEU A 234 5.14 28.05 7.85
N VAL A 235 6.47 28.03 7.68
CA VAL A 235 7.42 28.56 8.69
C VAL A 235 7.11 30.03 9.02
N ASN A 236 6.75 30.83 8.01
CA ASN A 236 6.47 32.25 8.20
C ASN A 236 5.13 32.52 8.91
N ILE A 237 4.07 31.80 8.57
CA ILE A 237 2.73 32.06 9.13
C ILE A 237 2.53 31.43 10.52
N VAL A 238 3.30 30.38 10.86
CA VAL A 238 3.27 29.71 12.17
C VAL A 238 4.69 29.40 12.70
N PRO A 239 5.47 30.43 13.11
CA PRO A 239 6.91 30.29 13.40
C PRO A 239 7.24 29.42 14.62
N ASN A 240 6.25 29.10 15.48
CA ASN A 240 6.44 28.24 16.65
C ASN A 240 6.02 26.79 16.41
N THR A 241 5.54 26.46 15.20
CA THR A 241 5.11 25.12 14.82
C THR A 241 6.29 24.30 14.32
N LYS A 242 6.42 23.06 14.81
CA LYS A 242 7.40 22.12 14.26
C LYS A 242 6.95 21.66 12.87
N ILE A 243 7.84 21.70 11.88
CA ILE A 243 7.54 21.16 10.55
C ILE A 243 8.39 19.90 10.32
N THR A 244 7.73 18.79 10.00
CA THR A 244 8.37 17.51 9.70
C THR A 244 7.97 17.06 8.30
N ARG A 245 8.94 16.99 7.39
CA ARG A 245 8.72 16.47 6.03
C ARG A 245 9.14 15.00 5.93
N PHE A 246 8.24 14.17 5.42
CA PHE A 246 8.56 12.82 4.98
C PHE A 246 8.70 12.80 3.46
N ALA A 247 9.92 12.56 2.97
CA ALA A 247 10.20 12.53 1.54
C ALA A 247 11.27 11.48 1.23
N GLY A 248 10.98 10.58 0.30
CA GLY A 248 11.93 9.68 -0.34
C GLY A 248 12.16 10.04 -1.81
N ASN A 249 13.08 9.34 -2.48
CA ASN A 249 13.32 9.50 -3.91
C ASN A 249 12.20 8.89 -4.76
N GLN A 250 11.39 8.03 -4.17
CA GLN A 250 10.27 7.32 -4.77
C GLN A 250 9.11 7.25 -3.78
N ARG A 251 7.89 7.06 -4.30
CA ARG A 251 6.65 6.97 -3.52
C ARG A 251 6.72 5.93 -2.39
N ASP A 252 7.29 4.76 -2.68
CA ASP A 252 7.40 3.67 -1.70
C ASP A 252 8.37 4.03 -0.56
N GLU A 253 9.44 4.77 -0.88
CA GLU A 253 10.39 5.25 0.13
C GLU A 253 9.74 6.31 1.03
N THR A 254 8.95 7.24 0.47
CA THR A 254 8.17 8.21 1.26
C THR A 254 7.20 7.50 2.18
N ALA A 255 6.41 6.57 1.64
CA ALA A 255 5.46 5.78 2.41
C ALA A 255 6.16 5.05 3.57
N MET A 256 7.29 4.39 3.31
CA MET A 256 8.01 3.65 4.36
C MET A 256 8.69 4.56 5.39
N LYS A 257 9.05 5.80 5.05
CA LYS A 257 9.50 6.79 6.07
C LYS A 257 8.37 7.15 7.02
N ILE A 258 7.16 7.39 6.49
CA ILE A 258 5.96 7.66 7.30
C ILE A 258 5.65 6.44 8.18
N THR A 259 5.56 5.26 7.56
CA THR A 259 5.26 4.00 8.25
C THR A 259 6.26 3.69 9.36
N ASN A 260 7.57 3.77 9.10
CA ASN A 260 8.59 3.53 10.12
C ASN A 260 8.52 4.51 11.30
N HIS A 261 8.11 5.75 11.05
CA HIS A 261 7.99 6.77 12.07
C HIS A 261 6.82 6.49 13.02
N PHE A 262 5.63 6.20 12.48
CA PHE A 262 4.41 6.07 13.28
C PHE A 262 4.09 4.63 13.72
N ALA A 263 4.58 3.64 12.99
CA ALA A 263 4.36 2.22 13.26
C ALA A 263 5.68 1.41 13.15
N PRO A 264 6.66 1.62 14.04
CA PRO A 264 7.84 0.76 14.07
C PRO A 264 7.52 -0.68 14.53
N GLN A 265 6.41 -0.88 15.26
CA GLN A 265 5.96 -2.17 15.80
C GLN A 265 4.43 -2.27 15.71
N PRO A 266 3.85 -2.37 14.49
CA PRO A 266 2.41 -2.45 14.30
C PRO A 266 1.82 -3.79 14.76
N GLN A 267 0.63 -3.81 15.35
CA GLN A 267 -0.07 -5.09 15.55
C GLN A 267 -0.61 -5.67 14.24
N ASN A 268 -1.12 -4.82 13.35
CA ASN A 268 -1.63 -5.21 12.04
C ASN A 268 -0.95 -4.39 10.95
N ILE A 269 -0.80 -4.96 9.75
CA ILE A 269 -0.42 -4.23 8.55
C ILE A 269 -1.46 -4.53 7.47
N TYR A 270 -2.04 -3.47 6.91
CA TYR A 270 -3.04 -3.59 5.85
C TYR A 270 -2.36 -3.41 4.49
N ILE A 271 -2.49 -4.39 3.62
CA ILE A 271 -1.97 -4.37 2.24
C ILE A 271 -3.10 -4.03 1.29
N VAL A 272 -2.88 -3.04 0.44
CA VAL A 272 -3.86 -2.56 -0.55
C VAL A 272 -3.17 -2.37 -1.89
N SER A 273 -3.91 -2.48 -3.00
CA SER A 273 -3.36 -2.22 -4.34
C SER A 273 -4.01 -1.07 -5.09
N ASN A 274 -5.08 -0.51 -4.53
CA ASN A 274 -5.76 0.65 -5.08
C ASN A 274 -6.21 1.61 -3.98
N TYR A 275 -6.44 2.86 -4.36
CA TYR A 275 -6.73 3.94 -3.44
C TYR A 275 -8.12 3.87 -2.80
N LEU A 276 -9.09 3.19 -3.41
CA LEU A 276 -10.47 3.15 -2.92
C LEU A 276 -10.63 2.14 -1.79
N ASP A 277 -9.98 0.99 -1.92
CA ASP A 277 -9.89 0.03 -0.82
C ASP A 277 -9.06 0.64 0.32
N ALA A 278 -8.02 1.42 0.01
CA ALA A 278 -7.24 2.18 0.99
C ALA A 278 -8.08 3.24 1.72
N LEU A 279 -9.00 3.91 1.02
CA LEU A 279 -9.87 4.93 1.59
C LEU A 279 -10.76 4.36 2.70
N ALA A 280 -11.54 3.31 2.40
CA ALA A 280 -12.34 2.64 3.41
C ALA A 280 -11.45 1.96 4.46
N GLY A 281 -10.36 1.33 4.03
CA GLY A 281 -9.38 0.65 4.86
C GLY A 281 -8.72 1.55 5.89
N SER A 282 -8.50 2.83 5.59
CA SER A 282 -7.82 3.78 6.49
C SER A 282 -8.57 3.98 7.79
N VAL A 283 -9.90 3.92 7.75
CA VAL A 283 -10.76 3.99 8.94
C VAL A 283 -10.59 2.74 9.81
N LEU A 284 -10.55 1.56 9.19
CA LEU A 284 -10.33 0.29 9.89
C LEU A 284 -8.93 0.23 10.50
N ALA A 285 -7.90 0.57 9.72
CA ALA A 285 -6.51 0.57 10.16
C ALA A 285 -6.27 1.57 11.30
N ALA A 286 -6.98 2.71 11.30
CA ALA A 286 -6.90 3.72 12.34
C ALA A 286 -7.34 3.20 13.73
N LYS A 287 -8.28 2.23 13.81
CA LYS A 287 -8.72 1.62 15.09
C LYS A 287 -7.56 1.03 15.91
N THR A 288 -6.49 0.61 15.23
CA THR A 288 -5.31 -0.01 15.86
C THR A 288 -4.02 0.75 15.59
N LYS A 289 -4.11 2.00 15.07
CA LYS A 289 -2.95 2.78 14.61
C LYS A 289 -2.04 2.00 13.65
N SER A 290 -2.65 1.15 12.83
CA SER A 290 -1.95 0.27 11.91
C SER A 290 -1.66 0.98 10.60
N PRO A 291 -0.52 0.68 9.94
CA PRO A 291 -0.21 1.21 8.63
C PRO A 291 -1.06 0.59 7.52
N ILE A 292 -1.28 1.39 6.48
CA ILE A 292 -1.71 0.93 5.17
C ILE A 292 -0.53 1.03 4.22
N ILE A 293 -0.25 -0.07 3.54
CA ILE A 293 0.84 -0.18 2.58
C ILE A 293 0.25 -0.45 1.21
N LEU A 294 0.42 0.53 0.32
CA LEU A 294 0.06 0.40 -1.09
C LEU A 294 1.12 -0.44 -1.81
N VAL A 295 0.69 -1.51 -2.47
CA VAL A 295 1.54 -2.38 -3.28
C VAL A 295 1.09 -2.34 -4.74
N ASN A 296 2.04 -2.42 -5.66
CA ASN A 296 1.70 -2.54 -7.08
C ASN A 296 1.38 -4.00 -7.40
N SER A 297 0.14 -4.31 -7.77
CA SER A 297 -0.24 -5.67 -8.14
C SER A 297 0.14 -6.07 -9.55
N ALA A 298 0.53 -5.11 -10.40
CA ALA A 298 0.99 -5.39 -11.75
C ALA A 298 2.37 -6.07 -11.76
N THR A 299 3.17 -5.89 -10.70
CA THR A 299 4.48 -6.56 -10.58
C THR A 299 4.36 -8.03 -10.19
N LYS A 300 3.16 -8.50 -9.83
CA LYS A 300 2.69 -9.86 -9.47
C LYS A 300 3.52 -10.67 -8.46
N ARG A 301 4.81 -10.40 -8.28
CA ARG A 301 5.79 -11.20 -7.53
C ARG A 301 7.01 -10.36 -7.12
N SER A 302 6.88 -9.03 -7.07
CA SER A 302 7.92 -8.17 -6.52
C SER A 302 7.34 -7.07 -5.64
N LEU A 303 7.78 -6.98 -4.38
CA LEU A 303 7.55 -5.80 -3.55
C LEU A 303 8.70 -4.80 -3.69
N PRO A 304 8.43 -3.49 -3.61
CA PRO A 304 9.47 -2.48 -3.43
C PRO A 304 10.38 -2.82 -2.26
N LYS A 305 11.70 -2.69 -2.46
CA LYS A 305 12.74 -2.99 -1.45
C LYS A 305 12.48 -2.36 -0.09
N ASP A 306 11.91 -1.16 -0.06
CA ASP A 306 11.69 -0.42 1.19
C ASP A 306 10.53 -1.04 1.99
N ILE A 307 9.52 -1.58 1.30
CA ILE A 307 8.41 -2.32 1.92
C ILE A 307 8.95 -3.63 2.50
N VAL A 308 9.77 -4.36 1.73
CA VAL A 308 10.43 -5.59 2.22
C VAL A 308 11.22 -5.30 3.48
N ARG A 309 12.08 -4.29 3.46
CA ARG A 309 12.91 -3.92 4.62
C ARG A 309 12.07 -3.58 5.83
N TYR A 310 11.00 -2.79 5.64
CA TYR A 310 10.08 -2.49 6.71
C TYR A 310 9.44 -3.75 7.31
N MET A 311 8.95 -4.67 6.48
CA MET A 311 8.35 -5.93 6.94
C MET A 311 9.37 -6.79 7.70
N ALA A 312 10.57 -6.95 7.14
CA ALA A 312 11.64 -7.74 7.74
C ALA A 312 12.09 -7.13 9.09
N ASP A 313 12.27 -5.81 9.17
CA ASP A 313 12.67 -5.14 10.40
C ASP A 313 11.54 -5.15 11.44
N THR A 314 10.28 -5.02 11.01
CA THR A 314 9.12 -5.20 11.89
C THR A 314 9.14 -6.60 12.50
N ARG A 315 9.36 -7.62 11.69
CA ARG A 315 9.45 -9.01 12.13
C ARG A 315 10.63 -9.26 13.08
N LYS A 316 11.80 -8.64 12.87
CA LYS A 316 12.92 -8.68 13.84
C LYS A 316 12.52 -8.15 15.20
N ARG A 317 11.75 -7.07 15.19
CA ARG A 317 11.36 -6.32 16.40
C ARG A 317 10.22 -7.00 17.16
N GLN A 318 9.32 -7.69 16.45
CA GLN A 318 8.17 -8.36 17.04
C GLN A 318 7.72 -9.54 16.18
N ALA A 319 7.50 -10.69 16.83
CA ALA A 319 6.83 -11.82 16.21
C ALA A 319 5.32 -11.54 16.10
N ASN A 320 4.67 -12.13 15.09
CA ASN A 320 3.21 -12.21 14.95
C ASN A 320 2.49 -10.90 14.58
N THR A 321 3.04 -10.10 13.65
CA THR A 321 2.27 -9.01 13.04
C THR A 321 1.19 -9.60 12.12
N ASN A 322 -0.06 -9.19 12.29
CA ASN A 322 -1.14 -9.68 11.42
C ASN A 322 -1.11 -8.92 10.09
N ILE A 323 -0.99 -9.64 8.98
CA ILE A 323 -1.02 -9.03 7.64
C ILE A 323 -2.42 -9.26 7.05
N ILE A 324 -3.10 -8.18 6.70
CA ILE A 324 -4.50 -8.19 6.24
C ILE A 324 -4.57 -7.60 4.83
N ALA A 325 -5.13 -8.32 3.88
CA ALA A 325 -5.37 -7.81 2.53
C ALA A 325 -6.71 -7.07 2.45
N LEU A 326 -6.73 -5.90 1.80
CA LEU A 326 -7.96 -5.25 1.38
C LEU A 326 -8.04 -5.22 -0.15
N GLY A 327 -9.14 -5.74 -0.68
CA GLY A 327 -9.37 -5.84 -2.12
C GLY A 327 -9.30 -7.27 -2.65
N GLY A 328 -10.00 -7.50 -3.77
CA GLY A 328 -10.16 -8.83 -4.36
C GLY A 328 -8.94 -9.34 -5.12
N LEU A 329 -8.97 -10.63 -5.47
CA LEU A 329 -7.85 -11.34 -6.14
C LEU A 329 -7.41 -10.72 -7.47
N ALA A 330 -8.34 -10.07 -8.18
CA ALA A 330 -8.04 -9.42 -9.46
C ALA A 330 -7.11 -8.21 -9.30
N VAL A 331 -7.23 -7.49 -8.17
CA VAL A 331 -6.43 -6.28 -7.90
C VAL A 331 -5.32 -6.54 -6.90
N LEU A 332 -5.43 -7.52 -6.02
CA LEU A 332 -4.38 -7.92 -5.08
C LEU A 332 -4.27 -9.46 -5.08
N PRO A 333 -3.52 -10.05 -6.01
CA PRO A 333 -3.41 -11.50 -6.15
C PRO A 333 -2.87 -12.18 -4.88
N ASP A 334 -3.27 -13.43 -4.64
CA ASP A 334 -2.79 -14.20 -3.48
C ASP A 334 -1.28 -14.41 -3.49
N GLU A 335 -0.65 -14.48 -4.65
CA GLU A 335 0.81 -14.55 -4.76
C GLU A 335 1.48 -13.33 -4.11
N THR A 336 0.99 -12.12 -4.41
CA THR A 336 1.50 -10.87 -3.84
C THR A 336 1.19 -10.77 -2.35
N PHE A 337 -0.02 -11.14 -1.94
CA PHE A 337 -0.42 -11.11 -0.53
C PHE A 337 0.36 -12.14 0.31
N THR A 338 0.46 -13.39 -0.14
CA THR A 338 1.20 -14.46 0.56
C THR A 338 2.66 -14.08 0.71
N PHE A 339 3.25 -13.47 -0.32
CA PHE A 339 4.61 -12.95 -0.24
C PHE A 339 4.74 -11.85 0.83
N ALA A 340 3.88 -10.83 0.83
CA ALA A 340 3.86 -9.81 1.88
C ALA A 340 3.63 -10.40 3.29
N ALA A 341 2.71 -11.37 3.40
CA ALA A 341 2.37 -12.06 4.63
C ALA A 341 3.55 -12.85 5.19
N SER A 342 4.32 -13.51 4.34
CA SER A 342 5.51 -14.27 4.75
C SER A 342 6.68 -13.39 5.21
N LEU A 343 6.76 -12.14 4.74
CA LEU A 343 7.75 -11.16 5.19
C LEU A 343 7.46 -10.63 6.60
N GLY A 344 6.19 -10.34 6.91
CA GLY A 344 5.79 -9.69 8.17
C GLY A 344 5.11 -10.60 9.22
N GLY A 345 4.61 -11.78 8.81
CA GLY A 345 3.72 -12.64 9.59
C GLY A 345 4.39 -13.76 10.39
N GLN A 346 3.57 -14.72 10.87
CA GLN A 346 4.03 -15.90 11.63
C GLN A 346 4.72 -16.93 10.72
N ILE A 347 5.82 -17.52 11.18
CA ILE A 347 6.53 -18.59 10.47
C ILE A 347 6.15 -19.96 11.03
N ASN A 348 5.73 -20.86 10.13
CA ASN A 348 5.52 -22.28 10.41
C ASN A 348 6.71 -23.18 10.00
N SER A 349 7.71 -22.67 9.26
CA SER A 349 8.94 -23.39 8.92
C SER A 349 10.10 -22.48 8.45
N ILE A 350 11.33 -22.84 8.81
CA ILE A 350 12.56 -22.13 8.44
C ILE A 350 12.96 -22.53 7.01
N GLY A 351 13.19 -21.55 6.12
CA GLY A 351 13.71 -21.78 4.76
C GLY A 351 15.20 -22.20 4.78
N GLN A 352 15.62 -23.06 3.85
CA GLN A 352 17.01 -23.50 3.75
C GLN A 352 17.82 -22.58 2.83
N PRO A 353 19.09 -22.29 3.14
CA PRO A 353 19.99 -21.62 2.20
C PRO A 353 20.13 -22.40 0.90
N VAL A 354 20.27 -21.69 -0.22
CA VAL A 354 20.53 -22.32 -1.51
C VAL A 354 21.91 -21.89 -2.01
N GLU A 355 22.88 -22.79 -1.88
CA GLU A 355 24.20 -22.62 -2.47
C GLU A 355 24.18 -22.99 -3.96
N PHE A 356 24.76 -22.15 -4.81
CA PHE A 356 25.02 -22.48 -6.21
C PHE A 356 26.23 -21.72 -6.77
N SER A 357 26.89 -22.33 -7.76
CA SER A 357 27.92 -21.71 -8.58
C SER A 357 27.63 -22.05 -10.02
N TYR A 358 27.41 -21.05 -10.87
CA TYR A 358 27.03 -21.27 -12.25
C TYR A 358 27.66 -20.23 -13.20
N THR A 359 27.67 -20.54 -14.49
CA THR A 359 28.17 -19.62 -15.52
C THR A 359 27.29 -19.75 -16.74
N ILE A 360 26.84 -18.60 -17.26
CA ILE A 360 26.14 -18.48 -18.54
C ILE A 360 27.15 -17.99 -19.56
N GLU A 361 27.31 -18.76 -20.63
CA GLU A 361 27.98 -18.31 -21.85
C GLU A 361 26.89 -18.05 -22.91
N LYS A 362 26.92 -16.88 -23.55
CA LYS A 362 25.90 -16.52 -24.54
C LYS A 362 26.39 -16.89 -25.95
N ASP A 363 25.58 -17.64 -26.69
CA ASP A 363 25.90 -18.03 -28.06
C ASP A 363 25.76 -16.85 -29.04
N TYR A 364 26.62 -16.88 -30.05
CA TYR A 364 26.73 -15.91 -31.12
C TYR A 364 25.63 -16.21 -32.14
N TRP A 365 24.51 -15.48 -32.08
CA TRP A 365 23.83 -14.78 -33.19
C TRP A 365 22.37 -14.43 -32.84
N TRP A 366 22.04 -13.15 -32.98
CA TRP A 366 20.72 -12.53 -33.23
C TRP A 366 19.45 -13.28 -32.78
N LEU A 367 18.80 -12.71 -31.75
CA LEU A 367 17.47 -13.04 -31.22
C LEU A 367 16.53 -13.76 -32.20
N SER A 368 16.28 -15.06 -31.98
CA SER A 368 14.94 -15.66 -31.97
C SER A 368 15.04 -17.14 -31.62
N SER A 369 14.21 -17.58 -30.69
CA SER A 369 14.01 -18.96 -30.24
C SER A 369 15.12 -19.62 -29.40
N LYS A 370 14.67 -20.44 -28.46
CA LYS A 370 15.41 -21.08 -27.36
C LYS A 370 16.71 -21.78 -27.79
N ALA A 371 17.77 -21.61 -27.01
CA ALA A 371 18.60 -22.70 -26.49
C ALA A 371 19.52 -22.15 -25.38
N PHE A 372 19.25 -22.55 -24.15
CA PHE A 372 20.24 -22.55 -23.07
C PHE A 372 21.10 -23.81 -23.24
N GLU A 373 22.38 -23.71 -22.89
CA GLU A 373 23.21 -24.66 -22.11
C GLU A 373 24.68 -24.54 -22.57
N GLU A 374 25.67 -24.55 -21.67
CA GLU A 374 25.96 -25.66 -20.76
C GLU A 374 26.70 -25.16 -19.51
N HIS A 375 26.32 -25.64 -18.32
CA HIS A 375 27.27 -25.98 -17.26
C HIS A 375 26.83 -27.21 -16.46
N LYS A 376 27.83 -27.95 -15.97
CA LYS A 376 27.76 -29.26 -15.32
C LYS A 376 26.92 -29.25 -14.02
N GLY A 377 25.84 -30.03 -14.03
CA GLY A 377 25.00 -30.36 -12.86
C GLY A 377 23.55 -29.93 -13.04
N GLU A 378 22.58 -30.73 -12.58
CA GLU A 378 21.17 -30.35 -12.54
C GLU A 378 20.94 -29.31 -11.44
N LEU A 379 20.41 -28.13 -11.79
CA LEU A 379 19.94 -27.14 -10.82
C LEU A 379 18.58 -27.58 -10.28
N SER A 380 18.33 -27.36 -8.99
CA SER A 380 16.97 -27.44 -8.46
C SER A 380 16.10 -26.32 -9.05
N VAL A 381 14.77 -26.52 -9.07
CA VAL A 381 13.80 -25.47 -9.48
C VAL A 381 14.02 -24.17 -8.71
N GLU A 382 14.40 -24.28 -7.45
CA GLU A 382 14.69 -23.14 -6.58
C GLU A 382 15.97 -22.40 -6.99
N GLN A 383 17.02 -23.12 -7.38
CA GLN A 383 18.26 -22.53 -7.91
C GLN A 383 18.03 -21.84 -9.26
N GLU A 384 17.21 -22.44 -10.14
CA GLU A 384 16.86 -21.88 -11.46
C GLU A 384 16.10 -20.55 -11.33
N LEU A 385 15.15 -20.47 -10.39
CA LEU A 385 14.41 -19.23 -10.11
C LEU A 385 15.31 -18.13 -9.53
N ALA A 386 16.19 -18.47 -8.58
CA ALA A 386 17.18 -17.53 -8.01
C ALA A 386 18.07 -16.93 -9.11
N LEU A 387 18.51 -17.79 -10.02
CA LEU A 387 19.28 -17.46 -11.21
C LEU A 387 18.59 -16.42 -12.07
N MET A 388 17.36 -16.72 -12.45
CA MET A 388 16.58 -15.89 -13.36
C MET A 388 16.33 -14.52 -12.75
N THR A 389 16.02 -14.47 -11.46
CA THR A 389 15.87 -13.20 -10.72
C THR A 389 17.15 -12.37 -10.75
N ALA A 390 18.30 -12.97 -10.42
CA ALA A 390 19.59 -12.27 -10.40
C ALA A 390 20.01 -11.77 -11.79
N VAL A 391 19.81 -12.58 -12.83
CA VAL A 391 20.16 -12.24 -14.22
C VAL A 391 19.23 -11.18 -14.80
N ASN A 392 17.92 -11.29 -14.56
CA ASN A 392 16.96 -10.29 -15.04
C ASN A 392 17.24 -8.93 -14.40
N PHE A 393 17.50 -8.92 -13.09
CA PHE A 393 17.88 -7.71 -12.37
C PHE A 393 19.18 -7.10 -12.93
N TYR A 394 20.21 -7.92 -13.22
CA TYR A 394 21.45 -7.46 -13.84
C TYR A 394 21.24 -6.88 -15.25
N ASN A 395 20.39 -7.51 -16.06
CA ASN A 395 20.06 -7.05 -17.41
C ASN A 395 19.27 -5.74 -17.39
N GLU A 396 18.34 -5.56 -16.45
CA GLU A 396 17.62 -4.29 -16.25
C GLU A 396 18.55 -3.14 -15.82
N TRP A 397 19.67 -3.45 -15.16
CA TRP A 397 20.71 -2.49 -14.79
C TRP A 397 21.57 -2.02 -15.97
N LEU A 398 21.63 -2.80 -17.07
CA LEU A 398 22.51 -2.55 -18.22
C LEU A 398 21.80 -2.39 -19.57
N SER A 399 20.46 -2.53 -19.62
CA SER A 399 19.72 -2.33 -20.86
C SER A 399 19.63 -0.84 -21.22
N ILE A 400 20.66 -0.35 -21.88
CA ILE A 400 20.56 0.76 -22.82
C ILE A 400 20.60 0.17 -24.23
N ASP A 401 19.44 0.08 -24.87
CA ASP A 401 19.34 -0.01 -26.33
C ASP A 401 18.30 1.01 -26.82
N TYR A 402 18.79 2.13 -27.34
CA TYR A 402 17.99 3.24 -27.87
C TYR A 402 17.88 3.23 -29.40
N SER A 403 18.20 2.12 -30.08
CA SER A 403 18.38 2.15 -31.54
C SER A 403 17.21 1.62 -32.39
N THR A 404 16.10 1.17 -31.79
CA THR A 404 14.97 0.59 -32.55
C THR A 404 13.56 1.06 -32.16
N LEU A 405 13.42 2.18 -31.45
CA LEU A 405 12.09 2.76 -31.16
C LEU A 405 11.46 3.39 -32.41
N GLY A 406 10.79 2.57 -33.23
CA GLY A 406 9.68 3.02 -34.07
C GLY A 406 8.48 3.40 -33.19
N GLU A 407 7.69 4.38 -33.62
CA GLU A 407 6.68 5.13 -32.85
C GLU A 407 5.50 4.33 -32.25
N SER A 408 5.54 3.01 -32.18
CA SER A 408 4.44 2.21 -31.65
C SER A 408 4.91 0.98 -30.91
N THR A 409 5.32 1.13 -29.63
CA THR A 409 5.13 0.09 -28.61
C THR A 409 5.56 0.55 -27.21
N PHE A 410 4.85 0.00 -26.24
CA PHE A 410 4.92 0.00 -24.77
C PHE A 410 6.23 0.38 -24.04
N GLY A 411 7.40 0.31 -24.67
CA GLY A 411 8.71 0.56 -24.04
C GLY A 411 8.99 2.02 -23.68
N LEU A 412 8.32 3.00 -24.30
CA LEU A 412 8.57 4.42 -24.02
C LEU A 412 8.06 4.87 -22.65
N GLN A 413 6.96 4.28 -22.13
CA GLN A 413 6.35 4.70 -20.87
C GLN A 413 7.15 4.25 -19.63
N TYR A 414 7.89 3.14 -19.74
CA TYR A 414 8.67 2.59 -18.62
C TYR A 414 10.03 3.27 -18.46
N ALA A 415 10.65 3.70 -19.57
CA ALA A 415 11.93 4.42 -19.54
C ALA A 415 11.81 5.88 -19.08
N THR A 416 10.60 6.47 -19.08
CA THR A 416 10.37 7.87 -18.74
C THR A 416 10.43 8.22 -17.26
N GLN A 417 10.32 7.25 -16.34
CA GLN A 417 10.14 7.55 -14.91
C GLN A 417 11.44 7.66 -14.10
N ARG A 418 12.62 7.52 -14.72
CA ARG A 418 13.91 7.44 -14.00
C ARG A 418 14.97 8.49 -14.32
N PHE A 419 14.67 9.51 -15.12
CA PHE A 419 15.62 10.60 -15.35
C PHE A 419 15.04 11.96 -14.97
N ALA A 420 15.77 12.70 -14.14
CA ALA A 420 15.52 14.12 -13.91
C ALA A 420 15.53 14.87 -15.25
N GLN A 421 14.59 15.78 -15.44
CA GLN A 421 14.34 16.51 -16.69
C GLN A 421 15.61 17.14 -17.30
N GLY A 422 16.59 17.53 -16.47
CA GLY A 422 17.87 18.12 -16.89
C GLY A 422 18.89 17.18 -17.55
N GLU A 423 18.80 15.85 -17.39
CA GLU A 423 19.67 14.90 -18.15
C GLU A 423 19.09 14.56 -19.52
N ARG A 424 17.76 14.59 -19.63
CA ARG A 424 17.02 14.35 -20.87
C ARG A 424 17.34 15.42 -21.92
N GLU A 425 17.40 16.68 -21.51
CA GLU A 425 17.74 17.82 -22.40
C GLU A 425 19.22 17.84 -22.84
N LYS A 426 20.13 17.26 -22.04
CA LYS A 426 21.55 17.15 -22.40
C LYS A 426 21.83 16.09 -23.45
N ILE A 427 21.04 15.02 -23.49
CA ILE A 427 21.24 13.89 -24.42
C ILE A 427 20.52 14.13 -25.76
N THR A 428 19.33 14.75 -25.75
CA THR A 428 18.57 15.03 -26.98
C THR A 428 19.12 16.22 -27.79
N ASN A 429 19.79 17.19 -27.15
CA ASN A 429 20.36 18.36 -27.83
C ASN A 429 21.77 18.16 -28.40
N LEU A 430 22.33 16.95 -28.35
CA LEU A 430 23.57 16.66 -29.07
C LEU A 430 23.25 16.50 -30.57
N THR A 431 23.58 17.53 -31.35
CA THR A 431 23.60 17.54 -32.82
C THR A 431 24.70 16.66 -33.42
N ASP A 432 25.52 16.02 -32.59
CA ASP A 432 26.68 15.26 -33.03
C ASP A 432 26.39 13.74 -33.06
N ILE A 433 26.06 13.24 -34.24
CA ILE A 433 25.91 11.81 -34.55
C ILE A 433 27.17 11.01 -34.14
N TYR A 434 28.35 11.63 -34.11
CA TYR A 434 29.61 10.97 -33.73
C TYR A 434 29.68 10.60 -32.23
N ASN A 435 28.97 11.32 -31.36
CA ASN A 435 28.93 10.99 -29.92
C ASN A 435 27.89 9.91 -29.59
N ARG A 436 26.86 9.72 -30.43
CA ARG A 436 25.87 8.63 -30.28
C ARG A 436 26.46 7.24 -30.59
N GLN A 437 27.59 7.18 -31.29
CA GLN A 437 28.23 5.92 -31.73
C GLN A 437 29.39 5.45 -30.85
N ARG A 438 29.66 6.13 -29.72
CA ARG A 438 30.72 5.68 -28.80
C ARG A 438 30.14 4.76 -27.74
N TYR A 439 30.60 3.50 -27.81
CA TYR A 439 30.42 2.38 -26.89
C TYR A 439 29.14 1.54 -27.09
N VAL A 440 29.29 0.44 -27.83
CA VAL A 440 28.39 -0.72 -27.73
C VAL A 440 29.05 -1.70 -26.77
N ASN A 441 28.50 -1.87 -25.57
CA ASN A 441 28.95 -2.87 -24.60
C ASN A 441 28.27 -4.20 -24.94
N ARG A 442 29.05 -5.22 -25.29
CA ARG A 442 28.56 -6.57 -25.56
C ARG A 442 28.97 -7.49 -24.42
N VAL A 443 28.03 -7.97 -23.61
CA VAL A 443 28.30 -9.00 -22.59
C VAL A 443 28.56 -10.35 -23.29
N GLU A 444 29.74 -10.94 -23.07
CA GLU A 444 30.16 -12.24 -23.61
C GLU A 444 29.90 -13.39 -22.64
N LYS A 445 30.07 -13.15 -21.34
CA LYS A 445 29.97 -14.17 -20.30
C LYS A 445 29.41 -13.56 -19.03
N LEU A 446 28.51 -14.28 -18.37
CA LEU A 446 27.98 -13.91 -17.06
C LEU A 446 28.23 -15.07 -16.10
N THR A 447 29.21 -14.91 -15.22
CA THR A 447 29.52 -15.85 -14.14
C THR A 447 28.80 -15.42 -12.90
N VAL A 448 28.15 -16.36 -12.23
CA VAL A 448 27.51 -16.09 -10.96
C VAL A 448 27.92 -17.11 -9.92
N SER A 449 28.32 -16.61 -8.77
CA SER A 449 28.82 -17.45 -7.68
C SER A 449 28.17 -17.01 -6.39
N SER A 450 27.64 -17.96 -5.61
CA SER A 450 27.36 -17.68 -4.21
C SER A 450 28.66 -17.27 -3.51
N ILE A 451 28.64 -16.13 -2.84
CA ILE A 451 29.77 -15.65 -2.01
C ILE A 451 29.60 -16.13 -0.56
N GLY A 452 28.39 -16.55 -0.20
CA GLY A 452 28.03 -17.02 1.12
C GLY A 452 26.54 -16.83 1.41
N THR A 453 26.12 -17.42 2.51
CA THR A 453 24.78 -17.23 3.08
C THR A 453 24.92 -16.37 4.33
N TYR A 454 24.10 -15.32 4.43
CA TYR A 454 23.97 -14.58 5.67
C TYR A 454 22.52 -14.59 6.12
N TYR A 455 22.31 -14.75 7.41
CA TYR A 455 21.00 -14.72 8.02
C TYR A 455 20.76 -13.30 8.54
N MET A 456 20.15 -12.41 7.75
CA MET A 456 19.71 -11.11 8.30
C MET A 456 18.56 -11.30 9.31
N LEU A 457 17.78 -12.36 9.14
CA LEU A 457 16.80 -12.88 10.10
C LEU A 457 17.25 -14.28 10.52
N GLN A 458 16.93 -14.69 11.75
CA GLN A 458 17.34 -15.99 12.31
C GLN A 458 16.87 -17.19 11.45
N ASP A 459 15.92 -16.98 10.55
CA ASP A 459 15.14 -17.97 9.81
C ASP A 459 14.91 -17.60 8.33
N THR A 460 15.52 -16.53 7.80
CA THR A 460 15.45 -16.16 6.38
C THR A 460 16.86 -16.03 5.82
N PRO A 461 17.34 -17.03 5.05
CA PRO A 461 18.67 -17.00 4.49
C PRO A 461 18.72 -15.99 3.32
N TYR A 462 19.58 -15.00 3.45
CA TYR A 462 20.02 -14.21 2.32
C TYR A 462 21.15 -14.95 1.62
N THR A 463 20.98 -15.19 0.33
CA THR A 463 22.01 -15.75 -0.56
C THR A 463 22.72 -14.59 -1.24
N TYR A 464 24.01 -14.40 -0.94
CA TYR A 464 24.81 -13.37 -1.59
C TYR A 464 25.33 -13.92 -2.89
N VAL A 465 24.93 -13.29 -3.97
CA VAL A 465 25.20 -13.74 -5.33
C VAL A 465 26.15 -12.75 -5.98
N ARG A 466 27.40 -13.14 -6.22
CA ARG A 466 28.31 -12.38 -7.08
C ARG A 466 27.88 -12.59 -8.50
N ILE A 467 27.57 -11.52 -9.22
CA ILE A 467 27.44 -11.53 -10.68
C ILE A 467 28.69 -10.87 -11.25
N ARG A 468 29.45 -11.61 -12.05
CA ARG A 468 30.55 -11.08 -12.87
C ARG A 468 30.12 -11.15 -14.32
N ALA A 469 30.15 -10.02 -15.03
CA ALA A 469 29.99 -10.01 -16.47
C ALA A 469 31.28 -9.61 -17.16
N ASP A 470 31.73 -10.47 -18.07
CA ASP A 470 32.79 -10.11 -18.99
C ASP A 470 32.13 -9.54 -20.25
N SER A 471 32.49 -8.31 -20.60
CA SER A 471 31.99 -7.58 -21.75
C SER A 471 33.12 -7.18 -22.70
N VAL A 472 32.76 -7.01 -23.97
CA VAL A 472 33.62 -6.46 -25.01
C VAL A 472 33.00 -5.18 -25.52
N THR A 473 33.77 -4.11 -25.44
CA THR A 473 33.39 -2.80 -25.93
C THR A 473 34.20 -2.50 -27.19
N TYR A 474 33.52 -2.20 -28.29
CA TYR A 474 34.19 -1.73 -29.49
C TYR A 474 34.58 -0.25 -29.35
N ASN A 475 35.87 0.05 -29.43
CA ASN A 475 36.37 1.42 -29.44
C ASN A 475 36.56 1.88 -30.89
N ALA A 476 35.61 2.70 -31.36
CA ALA A 476 35.61 3.23 -32.72
C ALA A 476 36.79 4.19 -33.02
N GLU A 477 37.39 4.83 -32.01
CA GLU A 477 38.56 5.71 -32.22
C GLU A 477 39.87 4.94 -32.39
N ARG A 478 40.03 3.83 -31.67
CA ARG A 478 41.29 3.07 -31.64
C ARG A 478 41.29 1.84 -32.53
N GLY A 479 40.16 1.52 -33.17
CA GLY A 479 40.03 0.37 -34.06
C GLY A 479 40.31 -0.96 -33.33
N GLY A 480 39.58 -1.24 -32.25
CA GLY A 480 39.80 -2.46 -31.47
C GLY A 480 38.72 -2.77 -30.44
N ASN A 481 38.70 -4.04 -30.03
CA ASN A 481 37.84 -4.56 -28.97
C ASN A 481 38.54 -4.43 -27.61
N ASN A 482 37.93 -3.71 -26.68
CA ASN A 482 38.36 -3.67 -25.28
C ASN A 482 37.55 -4.68 -24.47
N LYS A 483 38.23 -5.58 -23.76
CA LYS A 483 37.58 -6.48 -22.81
C LYS A 483 37.49 -5.81 -21.44
N ARG A 484 36.34 -5.92 -20.79
CA ARG A 484 36.09 -5.42 -19.44
C ARG A 484 35.38 -6.50 -18.63
N SER A 485 35.70 -6.62 -17.36
CA SER A 485 34.94 -7.44 -16.42
C SER A 485 34.30 -6.54 -15.39
N ASP A 486 32.98 -6.51 -15.32
CA ASP A 486 32.22 -5.84 -14.28
C ASP A 486 31.78 -6.89 -13.26
N THR A 487 31.84 -6.55 -11.97
CA THR A 487 31.44 -7.44 -10.89
C THR A 487 30.52 -6.69 -9.95
N HIS A 488 29.37 -7.28 -9.68
CA HIS A 488 28.35 -6.78 -8.77
C HIS A 488 28.03 -7.85 -7.74
N ILE A 489 27.71 -7.43 -6.53
CA ILE A 489 27.18 -8.31 -5.50
C ILE A 489 25.68 -8.05 -5.42
N VAL A 490 24.90 -9.07 -5.74
CA VAL A 490 23.43 -9.07 -5.66
C VAL A 490 23.04 -9.85 -4.41
N CYS A 491 22.33 -9.20 -3.50
CA CYS A 491 21.80 -9.85 -2.32
C CYS A 491 20.42 -10.44 -2.66
N LEU A 492 20.32 -11.77 -2.72
CA LEU A 492 19.04 -12.46 -2.89
C LEU A 492 18.50 -12.93 -1.54
N TYR A 493 17.19 -12.96 -1.37
CA TYR A 493 16.56 -13.73 -0.30
C TYR A 493 15.45 -14.59 -0.85
N ASN A 494 15.32 -15.80 -0.29
CA ASN A 494 14.23 -16.71 -0.60
C ASN A 494 13.22 -16.70 0.53
N ILE A 495 11.96 -16.51 0.17
CA ILE A 495 10.85 -16.68 1.09
C ILE A 495 9.82 -17.57 0.41
N HIS A 496 9.63 -18.80 0.92
CA HIS A 496 8.71 -19.80 0.38
C HIS A 496 8.85 -20.07 -1.13
N GLY A 497 10.08 -20.10 -1.67
CA GLY A 497 10.34 -20.36 -3.09
C GLY A 497 10.33 -19.12 -3.98
N TYR A 498 10.13 -17.93 -3.40
CA TYR A 498 10.18 -16.64 -4.10
C TYR A 498 11.51 -15.94 -3.84
N TRP A 499 12.20 -15.56 -4.91
CA TRP A 499 13.51 -14.91 -4.87
C TRP A 499 13.41 -13.43 -5.22
N GLU A 500 13.92 -12.55 -4.36
CA GLU A 500 13.97 -11.09 -4.58
C GLU A 500 15.37 -10.52 -4.30
N VAL A 501 15.65 -9.32 -4.85
CA VAL A 501 16.94 -8.61 -4.75
C VAL A 501 16.86 -7.45 -3.73
N ASP A 502 17.65 -7.48 -2.66
CA ASP A 502 17.65 -6.44 -1.60
C ASP A 502 18.74 -5.35 -1.80
N LEU A 503 19.87 -5.70 -2.44
CA LEU A 503 21.00 -4.78 -2.58
C LEU A 503 21.91 -5.12 -3.77
N VAL A 504 22.43 -4.06 -4.40
CA VAL A 504 23.55 -4.11 -5.36
C VAL A 504 24.70 -3.35 -4.74
N GLN A 505 25.86 -3.99 -4.64
CA GLN A 505 27.12 -3.29 -4.40
C GLN A 505 28.05 -3.47 -5.59
#